data_AF-A0A7R8WTI5-F1
#
_entry.id   AF-A0A7R8WTI5-F1
#
_cell.length_a   1.000
_cell.length_b   1.000
_cell.length_c   1.000
_cell.angle_alpha   90.00
_cell.angle_beta   90.00
_cell.angle_gamma   90.00
#
_symmetry.space_group_name_H-M   'P 1'
#
loop_
_entity.id
_entity.type
_entity.pdbx_description
1 polymer ?
#
loop_
_entity_poly.entity_id
_entity_poly.type
_entity_poly.pdbx_seq_one_letter_code
_entity_poly.pdbx_strand_id
1 'polypeptide(L)'
;MNIHEYQAKELLAKYGVSVPKGIAAMSVEEAVKAAAFIELDAAIVEINPMIVTDKNEVMALDAKMNFDENALFRQKAVAEMRDESEEDENEREATNW
;
A
#
# COMPACT_ATOMS: atom_id res chain seq x y z
N MET A 1 23.13 -16.52 17.98
CA MET A 1 22.59 -15.87 16.78
C MET A 1 21.26 -15.24 17.20
N ASN A 2 21.09 -13.94 17.00
CA ASN A 2 19.88 -13.24 17.42
C ASN A 2 19.04 -12.97 16.17
N ILE A 3 17.75 -13.30 16.21
CA ILE A 3 16.79 -13.02 15.14
C ILE A 3 16.10 -11.68 15.49
N HIS A 4 15.94 -10.79 14.52
CA HIS A 4 15.19 -9.55 14.73
C HIS A 4 13.68 -9.83 14.76
N GLU A 5 12.90 -8.96 15.40
CA GLU A 5 11.46 -9.16 15.60
C GLU A 5 10.70 -9.38 14.28
N TYR A 6 11.02 -8.61 13.22
CA TYR A 6 10.37 -8.76 11.91
C TYR A 6 10.63 -10.14 11.30
N GLN A 7 11.86 -10.66 11.44
CA GLN A 7 12.26 -11.97 10.96
C GLN A 7 11.55 -13.10 11.73
N ALA A 8 11.37 -12.93 13.05
CA ALA A 8 10.61 -13.87 13.87
C ALA A 8 9.13 -13.91 13.44
N LYS A 9 8.52 -12.74 13.20
CA LYS A 9 7.14 -12.63 12.71
C LYS A 9 6.95 -13.31 11.35
N GLU A 10 7.85 -13.06 10.40
CA GLU A 10 7.81 -13.74 9.09
C GLU A 10 7.90 -15.26 9.21
N LEU A 11 8.76 -15.77 10.08
CA LEU A 11 8.90 -17.21 10.30
C LEU A 11 7.62 -17.79 10.92
N LEU A 12 7.09 -17.15 11.96
CA LEU A 12 5.86 -17.58 12.64
C LEU A 12 4.65 -17.59 11.68
N ALA A 13 4.54 -16.58 10.81
CA ALA A 13 3.50 -16.52 9.78
C ALA A 13 3.54 -17.72 8.83
N LYS A 14 4.75 -18.16 8.41
CA LYS A 14 4.92 -19.35 7.54
C LYS A 14 4.41 -20.64 8.17
N TYR A 15 4.39 -20.72 9.50
CA TYR A 15 3.85 -21.86 10.25
C TYR A 15 2.39 -21.66 10.69
N GLY A 16 1.68 -20.65 10.17
CA GLY A 16 0.28 -20.41 10.44
C GLY A 16 -0.01 -19.77 11.80
N VAL A 17 1.00 -19.25 12.49
CA VAL A 17 0.81 -18.50 13.74
C VAL A 17 0.31 -17.11 13.39
N SER A 18 -0.80 -16.70 14.03
CA SER A 18 -1.32 -15.34 13.86
C SER A 18 -0.33 -14.33 14.42
N VAL A 19 0.22 -13.51 13.52
CA VAL A 19 1.10 -12.39 13.85
C VAL A 19 0.54 -11.11 13.21
N PRO A 20 0.75 -9.93 13.81
CA PRO A 20 0.36 -8.67 13.18
C PRO A 20 1.00 -8.54 11.79
N LYS A 21 0.21 -8.11 10.81
CA LYS A 21 0.74 -7.73 9.49
C LYS A 21 1.68 -6.54 9.66
N GLY A 22 2.82 -6.56 8.99
CA GLY A 22 3.80 -5.50 9.04
C GLY A 22 4.87 -5.69 7.97
N ILE A 23 5.42 -4.58 7.50
CA ILE A 23 6.55 -4.55 6.56
C ILE A 23 7.71 -3.87 7.31
N ALA A 24 8.89 -4.49 7.28
CA ALA A 24 10.08 -3.88 7.86
C ALA A 24 10.47 -2.65 7.02
N ALA A 25 10.63 -1.50 7.67
CA ALA A 25 11.03 -0.26 7.05
C ALA A 25 12.36 0.22 7.63
N MET A 26 13.29 0.63 6.76
CA MET A 26 14.62 1.13 7.09
C MET A 26 14.73 2.65 6.93
N SER A 27 13.68 3.29 6.43
CA SER A 27 13.58 4.74 6.24
C SER A 27 12.19 5.25 6.58
N VAL A 28 12.06 6.55 6.80
CA VAL A 28 10.75 7.21 7.00
C VAL A 28 9.86 7.00 5.78
N GLU A 29 10.45 7.05 4.58
CA GLU A 29 9.75 6.79 3.32
C GLU A 29 9.14 5.38 3.27
N GLU A 30 9.94 4.36 3.59
CA GLU A 30 9.46 2.98 3.63
C GLU A 30 8.37 2.79 4.67
N ALA A 31 8.48 3.47 5.82
CA ALA A 31 7.47 3.38 6.88
C ALA A 31 6.13 3.99 6.44
N VAL A 32 6.15 5.15 5.78
CA VAL A 32 4.94 5.80 5.24
C VAL A 32 4.32 4.94 4.13
N LYS A 33 5.13 4.43 3.19
CA LYS A 33 4.66 3.53 2.12
C LYS A 33 4.07 2.25 2.70
N ALA A 34 4.73 1.63 3.68
CA ALA A 34 4.26 0.42 4.34
C ALA A 34 2.92 0.63 5.07
N ALA A 35 2.76 1.75 5.78
CA ALA A 35 1.51 2.06 6.47
C ALA A 35 0.36 2.21 5.47
N ALA A 36 0.52 3.04 4.44
CA ALA A 36 -0.49 3.22 3.40
C ALA A 36 -0.82 1.90 2.67
N PHE A 37 0.20 1.09 2.38
CA PHE A 37 0.04 -0.21 1.73
C PHE A 37 -0.85 -1.16 2.54
N ILE A 38 -0.61 -1.25 3.86
CA ILE A 38 -1.36 -2.15 4.74
C ILE A 38 -2.76 -1.61 5.03
N GLU A 39 -2.90 -0.32 5.33
CA GLU A 39 -4.18 0.26 5.76
C GLU A 39 -5.20 0.35 4.63
N LEU A 40 -4.76 0.66 3.41
CA LEU A 40 -5.63 0.88 2.26
C LEU A 40 -5.77 -0.36 1.37
N ASP A 41 -5.19 -1.49 1.77
CA ASP A 41 -5.09 -2.70 0.94
C ASP A 41 -4.55 -2.36 -0.47
N ALA A 42 -3.47 -1.56 -0.52
CA ALA A 42 -2.86 -1.17 -1.78
C ALA A 42 -2.12 -2.37 -2.39
N ALA A 43 -2.13 -2.47 -3.71
CA ALA A 43 -1.29 -3.40 -4.47
C ALA A 43 0.08 -2.77 -4.79
N ILE A 44 0.13 -1.45 -4.99
CA ILE A 44 1.35 -0.69 -5.27
C ILE A 44 1.24 0.68 -4.59
N VAL A 45 2.32 1.13 -3.96
CA VAL A 45 2.49 2.51 -3.48
C VAL A 45 3.84 3.02 -3.94
N GLU A 46 3.83 3.96 -4.89
CA GLU A 46 5.01 4.67 -5.37
C GLU A 46 4.90 6.14 -4.97
N ILE A 47 5.92 6.67 -4.32
CA ILE A 47 6.07 8.11 -4.05
C ILE A 47 7.31 8.53 -4.80
N ASN A 48 7.16 9.44 -5.77
CA ASN A 48 8.26 9.89 -6.60
C ASN A 48 7.91 11.22 -7.30
N PRO A 49 8.53 12.36 -6.95
CA PRO A 49 9.63 12.50 -5.99
C PRO A 49 9.15 12.68 -4.55
N MET A 50 9.98 12.23 -3.62
CA MET A 50 9.94 12.65 -2.22
C MET A 50 11.00 13.74 -2.01
N ILE A 51 10.60 14.88 -1.46
CA ILE A 51 11.46 16.05 -1.30
C ILE A 51 11.67 16.40 0.17
N VAL A 52 12.74 17.13 0.45
CA VAL A 52 12.97 17.77 1.74
C VAL A 52 12.80 19.28 1.56
N THR A 53 11.94 19.89 2.38
CA THR A 53 11.69 21.33 2.34
C THR A 53 12.83 22.12 3.00
N ASP A 54 12.82 23.44 2.84
CA ASP A 54 13.74 24.36 3.52
C ASP A 54 13.62 24.33 5.05
N LYS A 55 12.46 23.88 5.57
CA LYS A 55 12.21 23.61 6.98
C LYS A 55 12.67 22.23 7.46
N ASN A 56 13.36 21.48 6.59
CA ASN A 56 13.84 20.13 6.87
C ASN A 56 12.70 19.12 7.14
N GLU A 57 11.56 19.31 6.46
CA GLU A 57 10.41 18.40 6.51
C GLU A 57 10.40 17.51 5.27
N VAL A 58 10.04 16.23 5.43
CA VAL A 58 9.89 15.29 4.32
C VAL A 58 8.48 15.41 3.74
N MET A 59 8.35 15.61 2.43
CA MET A 59 7.07 15.71 1.73
C MET A 59 7.03 14.83 0.49
N ALA A 60 5.90 14.16 0.27
CA ALA A 60 5.56 13.53 -0.99
C ALA A 60 5.03 14.60 -1.97
N LEU A 61 5.71 14.79 -3.11
CA LEU A 61 5.25 15.74 -4.13
C LEU A 61 4.29 15.09 -5.13
N ASP A 62 4.51 13.81 -5.41
CA ASP A 62 3.68 13.01 -6.30
C ASP A 62 3.63 11.55 -5.80
N ALA A 63 2.52 10.87 -6.09
CA ALA A 63 2.31 9.49 -5.73
C ALA A 63 1.45 8.76 -6.75
N LYS A 64 1.84 7.53 -7.06
CA LYS A 64 1.05 6.59 -7.85
C LYS A 64 0.69 5.38 -6.99
N MET A 65 -0.60 5.08 -6.93
CA MET A 65 -1.12 3.98 -6.11
C MET A 65 -2.07 3.11 -6.93
N ASN A 66 -1.95 1.80 -6.76
CA ASN A 66 -2.92 0.82 -7.24
C ASN A 66 -3.46 0.06 -6.03
N PHE A 67 -4.70 -0.42 -6.09
CA PHE A 67 -5.38 -1.10 -4.97
C PHE A 67 -5.73 -2.55 -5.30
N ASP A 68 -5.87 -3.40 -4.28
CA ASP A 68 -6.41 -4.74 -4.45
C ASP A 68 -7.93 -4.66 -4.65
N GLU A 69 -8.39 -4.98 -5.85
CA GLU A 69 -9.81 -4.98 -6.21
C GLU A 69 -10.64 -5.88 -5.29
N ASN A 70 -10.07 -7.00 -4.83
CA ASN A 70 -10.74 -7.92 -3.92
C ASN A 70 -10.91 -7.34 -2.51
N ALA A 71 -10.22 -6.24 -2.19
CA ALA A 71 -10.33 -5.54 -0.92
C ALA A 71 -11.26 -4.32 -0.98
N LEU A 72 -11.68 -3.88 -2.16
CA LEU A 72 -12.50 -2.67 -2.32
C LEU A 72 -13.84 -2.74 -1.56
N PHE A 73 -14.39 -3.94 -1.34
CA PHE A 73 -15.61 -4.12 -0.53
C PHE A 73 -15.48 -3.58 0.92
N ARG A 74 -14.27 -3.59 1.48
CA ARG A 74 -13.96 -3.06 2.82
C ARG A 74 -13.30 -1.67 2.78
N GLN A 75 -12.75 -1.27 1.63
CA GLN A 75 -12.11 0.04 1.41
C GLN A 75 -13.06 1.02 0.71
N LYS A 76 -14.19 1.35 1.36
CA LYS A 76 -15.26 2.18 0.76
C LYS A 76 -14.76 3.53 0.24
N ALA A 77 -13.92 4.21 1.01
CA ALA A 77 -13.38 5.52 0.62
C ALA A 77 -12.52 5.44 -0.66
N VAL A 78 -11.79 4.35 -0.86
CA VAL A 78 -11.00 4.11 -2.08
C VAL A 78 -11.94 3.76 -3.25
N ALA A 79 -12.93 2.91 -3.01
CA ALA A 79 -13.91 2.53 -4.03
C ALA A 79 -14.71 3.74 -4.55
N GLU A 80 -15.00 4.72 -3.70
CA GLU A 80 -15.68 5.97 -4.06
C GLU A 80 -14.81 6.91 -4.92
N MET A 81 -13.48 6.73 -4.94
CA MET A 81 -12.56 7.51 -5.78
C MET A 81 -12.41 6.95 -7.20
N ARG A 82 -13.14 5.87 -7.54
CA ARG A 82 -13.08 5.27 -8.87
C ARG A 82 -13.56 6.27 -9.93
N ASP A 83 -12.69 6.57 -10.89
CA ASP A 83 -13.00 7.39 -12.04
C ASP A 83 -13.14 6.52 -13.29
N GLU A 84 -14.39 6.30 -13.70
CA GLU A 84 -14.72 5.47 -14.85
C GLU A 84 -14.29 6.07 -16.20
N SER A 85 -13.92 7.36 -16.23
CA SER A 85 -13.45 8.02 -17.45
C SER A 85 -11.99 7.72 -17.80
N GLU A 86 -11.22 7.23 -16.81
CA GLU A 86 -9.82 6.83 -16.95
C GLU A 86 -9.66 5.33 -17.26
N GLU A 87 -10.77 4.59 -17.37
CA GLU A 87 -10.79 3.16 -17.69
C GLU A 87 -11.05 2.92 -19.19
N ASP A 88 -10.51 1.83 -19.76
CA ASP A 88 -10.79 1.44 -21.14
C ASP A 88 -12.26 0.99 -21.28
N GLU A 89 -12.93 1.49 -22.32
CA GLU A 89 -14.34 1.21 -22.59
C GLU A 89 -14.62 -0.29 -22.75
N ASN A 90 -13.70 -1.04 -23.38
CA ASN A 90 -13.88 -2.47 -23.59
C ASN A 90 -13.73 -3.27 -22.28
N GLU A 91 -12.86 -2.83 -21.38
CA GLU A 91 -12.66 -3.47 -20.07
C GLU A 91 -13.87 -3.23 -19.15
N ARG A 92 -14.45 -2.02 -19.21
CA ARG A 92 -15.68 -1.69 -18.50
C ARG A 92 -16.87 -2.51 -18.97
N GLU A 93 -17.05 -2.64 -20.28
CA GLU A 93 -18.14 -3.45 -20.84
C GLU A 93 -18.01 -4.93 -20.44
N ALA A 94 -16.80 -5.49 -20.47
CA ALA A 94 -16.53 -6.87 -20.08
C ALA A 94 -16.80 -7.15 -18.59
N THR A 95 -16.65 -6.15 -17.73
CA THR A 95 -16.93 -6.29 -16.29
C THR A 95 -18.42 -6.39 -15.97
N ASN A 96 -19.29 -5.92 -16.88
CA ASN A 96 -20.74 -5.87 -16.70
C ASN A 96 -21.50 -7.02 -17.40
N TRP A 97 -20.79 -7.96 -18.03
CA TRP A 97 -21.36 -9.09 -18.78
C TRP A 97 -21.37 -10.38 -17.96
#